data_AF-A0A256IAN7-F1
#
_entry.id   AF-A0A256IAN7-F1
#
_cell.length_a   1.000
_cell.length_b   1.000
_cell.length_c   1.000
_cell.angle_alpha   90.00
_cell.angle_beta   90.00
_cell.angle_gamma   90.00
#
_symmetry.space_group_name_H-M   'P 1'
#
loop_
_entity.id
_entity.type
_entity.pdbx_description
1 polymer ?
#
loop_
_entity_poly.entity_id
_entity_poly.type
_entity_poly.pdbx_seq_one_letter_code
_entity_poly.pdbx_strand_id
1 'polypeptide(L)' 'MTDAPTTNAMLRQTYLGRVAGDPPVEDLNGGEVWFDTESNTYRGYDGTSLGEIGFTADA' A
#
# COMPACT_ATOMS: atom_id res chain seq x y z
N MET A 1 16.98 19.88 15.12
CA MET A 1 16.62 18.53 15.60
C MET A 1 15.49 18.07 14.72
N THR A 2 15.72 17.07 13.87
CA THR A 2 14.65 16.43 13.11
C THR A 2 13.74 15.75 14.11
N ASP A 3 12.50 16.22 14.21
CA ASP A 3 11.47 15.63 15.06
C ASP A 3 11.45 14.13 14.77
N ALA A 4 11.70 13.30 15.78
CA ALA A 4 11.61 11.85 15.60
C ALA A 4 10.17 11.56 15.14
N PRO A 5 9.96 10.84 14.03
CA PRO A 5 8.62 10.62 13.52
C PRO A 5 7.74 10.09 14.66
N THR A 6 6.61 10.74 14.89
CA THR A 6 5.62 10.28 15.88
C THR A 6 5.36 8.79 15.67
N THR A 7 4.97 8.06 16.72
CA THR A 7 4.72 6.62 16.64
C THR A 7 3.85 6.23 15.44
N ASN A 8 2.91 7.09 15.01
CA ASN A 8 2.10 6.88 13.80
C ASN A 8 2.88 7.02 12.48
N ALA A 9 3.84 7.94 12.37
CA ALA A 9 4.73 8.05 11.22
C ALA A 9 5.76 6.90 11.16
N MET A 10 6.21 6.41 12.33
CA MET A 10 6.96 5.16 12.47
C MET A 10 6.13 3.93 12.10
N LEU A 11 4.83 3.92 12.44
CA LEU A 11 3.90 2.86 12.08
C LEU A 11 3.61 2.87 10.59
N ARG A 12 3.48 4.04 9.93
CA ARG A 12 3.49 4.09 8.45
C ARG A 12 4.76 3.41 7.95
N GLN A 13 5.95 3.81 8.37
CA GLN A 13 7.20 3.15 7.95
C GLN A 13 7.27 1.63 8.24
N THR A 14 6.61 1.15 9.31
CA THR A 14 6.65 -0.26 9.75
C THR A 14 5.51 -1.12 9.17
N TYR A 15 4.36 -0.53 8.82
CA TYR A 15 3.17 -1.18 8.22
C TYR A 15 3.02 -0.90 6.72
N LEU A 16 3.92 -0.10 6.11
CA LEU A 16 3.88 0.44 4.74
C LEU A 16 3.76 -0.59 3.59
N GLY A 17 3.66 -1.88 3.89
CA GLY A 17 3.39 -2.90 2.90
C GLY A 17 2.28 -3.86 3.27
N ARG A 18 1.53 -3.68 4.38
CA ARG A 18 0.47 -4.61 4.81
C ARG A 18 -0.69 -3.85 5.46
N VAL A 19 -1.81 -3.73 4.75
CA VAL A 19 -3.04 -3.06 5.22
C VAL A 19 -4.26 -3.98 5.04
N ALA A 20 -5.38 -3.66 5.68
CA ALA A 20 -6.65 -4.33 5.44
C ALA A 20 -7.45 -3.49 4.43
N GLY A 21 -7.63 -4.02 3.23
CA GLY A 21 -8.29 -3.36 2.11
C GLY A 21 -7.44 -2.31 1.39
N ASP A 22 -8.10 -1.52 0.54
CA ASP A 22 -7.48 -0.41 -0.16
C ASP A 22 -7.46 0.85 0.73
N PRO A 23 -6.31 1.53 0.86
CA PRO A 23 -6.26 2.86 1.44
C PRO A 23 -7.11 3.86 0.62
N PRO A 24 -7.61 4.93 1.25
CA PRO A 24 -8.33 5.97 0.52
C PRO A 24 -7.40 6.61 -0.51
N VAL A 25 -7.91 6.80 -1.73
CA VAL A 25 -7.12 7.27 -2.89
C VAL A 25 -6.47 8.65 -2.65
N GLU A 26 -7.06 9.49 -1.80
CA GLU A 26 -6.50 10.80 -1.44
C GLU A 26 -5.17 10.72 -0.66
N ASP A 27 -4.91 9.58 0.00
CA ASP A 27 -3.67 9.31 0.72
C ASP A 27 -2.62 8.61 -0.17
N LEU A 28 -2.97 8.25 -1.41
CA LEU A 28 -2.13 7.48 -2.32
C LEU A 28 -1.50 8.34 -3.41
N ASN A 29 -0.25 8.02 -3.73
CA ASN A 29 0.48 8.53 -4.87
C ASN A 29 0.59 7.45 -5.95
N GLY A 30 0.68 7.87 -7.21
CA GLY A 30 0.87 6.93 -8.31
C GLY A 30 2.16 6.12 -8.16
N GLY A 31 2.06 4.80 -8.29
CA GLY A 31 3.15 3.85 -8.12
C GLY A 31 3.21 3.19 -6.73
N GLU A 32 2.26 3.48 -5.83
CA GLU A 32 2.22 2.83 -4.53
C GLU A 32 1.69 1.39 -4.61
N VAL A 33 2.28 0.52 -3.78
CA VAL A 33 2.00 -0.92 -3.71
C VAL A 33 1.95 -1.35 -2.25
N TRP A 34 0.95 -2.14 -1.90
CA TRP A 34 0.79 -2.71 -0.56
C TRP A 34 0.26 -4.15 -0.66
N PHE A 35 0.40 -4.91 0.42
CA PHE A 35 -0.25 -6.20 0.58
C PHE A 35 -1.57 -6.00 1.31
N ASP A 36 -2.67 -6.41 0.69
CA ASP A 36 -3.96 -6.49 1.35
C ASP A 36 -4.04 -7.79 2.17
N THR A 37 -4.20 -7.63 3.48
CA THR A 37 -4.31 -8.73 4.44
C THR A 37 -5.69 -9.38 4.48
N GLU A 38 -6.73 -8.72 3.96
CA GLU A 38 -8.07 -9.30 3.85
C GLU A 38 -8.14 -10.31 2.70
N SER A 39 -7.68 -9.89 1.52
CA SER A 39 -7.67 -10.74 0.31
C SER A 39 -6.39 -11.57 0.17
N ASN A 40 -5.36 -11.30 0.97
CA ASN A 40 -4.02 -11.89 0.88
C ASN A 40 -3.35 -11.69 -0.50
N THR A 41 -3.57 -10.53 -1.13
CA THR A 41 -3.02 -10.21 -2.45
C THR A 41 -2.23 -8.91 -2.43
N TYR A 42 -1.29 -8.75 -3.36
CA TYR A 42 -0.65 -7.46 -3.56
C TYR A 42 -1.59 -6.57 -4.35
N ARG A 43 -1.76 -5.33 -3.89
CA ARG A 43 -2.59 -4.29 -4.49
C ARG A 43 -1.70 -3.11 -4.83
N GLY A 44 -2.13 -2.28 -5.76
CA GLY A 44 -1.43 -1.06 -6.10
C GLY A 44 -2.34 0.01 -6.68
N TYR A 45 -1.79 1.22 -6.72
CA TYR A 45 -2.43 2.40 -7.30
C TYR A 45 -1.52 3.01 -8.37
N ASP A 46 -2.00 3.11 -9.61
CA ASP A 46 -1.19 3.67 -10.71
C ASP A 46 -1.12 5.21 -10.71
N GLY A 47 -1.93 5.87 -9.88
CA GLY A 47 -2.18 7.31 -9.94
C GLY A 47 -3.57 7.65 -10.47
N THR A 48 -4.29 6.65 -10.98
CA THR A 48 -5.65 6.79 -11.51
C THR A 48 -6.60 5.71 -10.98
N SER A 49 -6.13 4.45 -10.88
CA SER A 49 -6.97 3.29 -10.53
C SER A 49 -6.28 2.36 -9.52
N LEU A 50 -7.10 1.68 -8.72
CA LEU A 50 -6.68 0.61 -7.82
C LEU A 50 -6.73 -0.74 -8.55
N GLY A 51 -5.76 -1.61 -8.31
CA GLY A 51 -5.69 -2.92 -8.95
C GLY A 51 -4.94 -3.96 -8.13
N GLU A 52 -5.19 -5.23 -8.44
CA GLU A 52 -4.38 -6.34 -7.93
C GLU A 52 -3.11 -6.51 -8.78
N ILE A 53 -1.98 -6.69 -8.11
CA ILE A 53 -0.69 -6.99 -8.71
C ILE A 53 -0.45 -8.50 -8.56
N GLY A 54 -0.50 -9.20 -9.68
CA GLY A 54 -0.25 -10.64 -9.75
C GLY A 54 0.41 -11.02 -11.06
N PHE A 55 1.08 -12.17 -11.06
CA PHE A 55 1.54 -12.79 -12.29
C PHE A 55 0.44 -13.72 -12.79
N THR A 56 -0.15 -13.41 -13.94
CA THR A 56 -0.82 -14.44 -14.72
C THR A 56 0.27 -15.31 -15.31
N ALA A 57 0.40 -16.56 -14.85
CA ALA A 57 1.22 -17.53 -15.56
C ALA A 57 0.55 -17.76 -16.92
N ASP A 58 1.10 -17.17 -17.98
CA ASP A 58 0.70 -17.50 -19.35
C ASP A 58 1.05 -18.99 -19.57
N ALA A 59 0.06 -19.78 -19.98
CA ALA A 59 0.12 -21.23 -20.08
C ALA A 59 0.83 -21.71 -21.36
#